data_AF-A0A158NDE1-F1
#
_entry.id   AF-A0A158NDE1-F1
#
_cell.length_a   1.000
_cell.length_b   1.000
_cell.length_c   1.000
_cell.angle_alpha   90.00
_cell.angle_beta   90.00
_cell.angle_gamma   90.00
#
_symmetry.space_group_name_H-M   'P 1'
#
loop_
_entity.id
_entity.type
_entity.pdbx_description
1 polymer ?
#
loop_
_entity_poly.entity_id
_entity_poly.type
_entity_poly.pdbx_seq_one_letter_code
_entity_poly.pdbx_strand_id
1 'polypeptide(L)'
;MAYLACSTNAFTYYWQVRNFNVMLSSWQTGRWIRSSTFYAGRSGYAMYLKITPKYFPDGTVFVAVGLTRGRYDSVLTWPFPYKIRLEVLDHSLRGPREDRRSRIWDPTTLCTQDFWGRPAEVADNPECVGLSIPRRIILSKSLSILSQRYSGNTRYMWNGSVLIKLIIYL
;
A
#
# COMPACT_ATOMS: atom_id res chain seq x y z
N MET A 1 -10.82 16.71 32.32
CA MET A 1 -9.73 16.47 31.37
C MET A 1 -10.34 15.92 30.07
N ALA A 2 -10.67 16.80 29.13
CA ALA A 2 -11.23 16.40 27.84
C ALA A 2 -10.08 16.18 26.85
N TYR A 3 -9.94 14.97 26.31
CA TYR A 3 -9.07 14.74 25.16
C TYR A 3 -9.83 15.17 23.91
N LEU A 4 -9.44 16.31 23.33
CA LEU A 4 -9.85 16.66 21.97
C LEU A 4 -9.20 15.64 21.03
N ALA A 5 -9.97 14.62 20.63
CA ALA A 5 -9.63 13.82 19.48
C ALA A 5 -9.74 14.74 18.26
N CYS A 6 -8.60 15.26 17.80
CA CYS A 6 -8.51 15.97 16.52
C CYS A 6 -8.95 14.97 15.45
N SER A 7 -10.19 15.11 14.96
CA SER A 7 -10.70 14.32 13.85
C SER A 7 -9.98 14.76 12.59
N THR A 8 -8.80 14.17 12.37
CA THR A 8 -8.10 14.30 11.09
C THR A 8 -8.98 13.62 10.05
N ASN A 9 -9.46 14.40 9.08
CA ASN A 9 -10.20 13.84 7.97
C ASN A 9 -9.24 12.95 7.19
N ALA A 10 -9.60 11.69 6.94
CA ALA A 10 -8.69 10.74 6.31
C ALA A 10 -9.41 10.00 5.18
N PHE A 11 -8.76 9.95 4.03
CA PHE A 11 -9.18 9.09 2.94
C PHE A 11 -8.48 7.74 3.06
N THR A 12 -9.24 6.64 2.95
CA THR A 12 -8.69 5.29 2.98
C THR A 12 -9.04 4.54 1.71
N TYR A 13 -8.04 3.92 1.08
CA TYR A 13 -8.20 3.05 -0.06
C TYR A 13 -7.72 1.63 0.26
N TYR A 14 -8.47 0.63 -0.20
CA TYR A 14 -8.14 -0.79 -0.03
C TYR A 14 -7.92 -1.43 -1.38
N TRP A 15 -6.85 -2.21 -1.49
CA TRP A 15 -6.53 -2.98 -2.69
C TRP A 15 -6.27 -4.43 -2.34
N GLN A 16 -7.16 -5.31 -2.83
CA GLN A 16 -6.98 -6.75 -2.76
C GLN A 16 -6.15 -7.22 -3.95
N VAL A 17 -4.97 -7.76 -3.68
CA VAL A 17 -4.13 -8.41 -4.68
C VAL A 17 -4.42 -9.90 -4.67
N ARG A 18 -5.14 -10.38 -5.69
CA ARG A 18 -5.51 -11.79 -5.85
C ARG A 18 -4.37 -12.62 -6.41
N ASN A 19 -4.37 -13.92 -6.13
CA ASN A 19 -3.35 -14.89 -6.59
C ASN A 19 -1.91 -14.49 -6.23
N PHE A 20 -1.74 -13.72 -5.15
CA PHE A 20 -0.45 -13.25 -4.66
C PHE A 20 0.49 -14.40 -4.28
N ASN A 21 -0.05 -15.51 -3.77
CA ASN A 21 0.72 -16.73 -3.52
C ASN A 21 1.44 -17.25 -4.79
N VAL A 22 0.75 -17.22 -5.94
CA VAL A 22 1.30 -17.66 -7.23
C VAL A 22 2.34 -16.66 -7.70
N MET A 23 2.10 -15.36 -7.54
CA MET A 23 3.08 -14.33 -7.89
C MET A 23 4.35 -14.49 -7.05
N LEU A 24 4.20 -14.64 -5.73
CA LEU A 24 5.30 -14.79 -4.79
C LEU A 24 6.10 -16.08 -5.00
N SER A 25 5.51 -17.14 -5.56
CA SER A 25 6.24 -18.37 -5.86
C SER A 25 6.90 -18.33 -7.24
N SER A 26 6.17 -17.95 -8.28
CA SER A 26 6.58 -18.17 -9.68
C SER A 26 7.18 -16.95 -10.39
N TRP A 27 6.92 -15.73 -9.91
CA TRP A 27 7.41 -14.55 -10.63
C TRP A 27 8.91 -14.35 -10.48
N GLN A 28 9.52 -13.76 -11.51
CA GLN A 28 10.89 -13.27 -11.46
C GLN A 28 10.98 -12.01 -10.59
N THR A 29 12.15 -11.80 -9.98
CA THR A 29 12.47 -10.58 -9.21
C THR A 29 12.26 -9.34 -10.08
N GLY A 30 11.68 -8.29 -9.49
CA GLY A 30 11.40 -7.02 -10.17
C GLY A 30 10.06 -6.95 -10.89
N ARG A 31 9.35 -8.08 -11.12
CA ARG A 31 7.99 -8.03 -11.68
C ARG A 31 7.01 -7.40 -10.70
N TRP A 32 6.13 -6.55 -11.21
CA TRP A 32 5.17 -5.78 -10.43
C TRP A 32 3.80 -5.74 -11.09
N ILE A 33 2.79 -5.39 -10.30
CA ILE A 33 1.46 -4.99 -10.78
C ILE A 33 1.04 -3.72 -10.07
N ARG A 34 0.10 -2.99 -10.66
CA ARG A 34 -0.53 -1.83 -10.04
C ARG A 34 -2.04 -2.00 -9.88
N SER A 35 -2.62 -1.29 -8.93
CA SER A 35 -4.07 -1.15 -8.79
C SER A 35 -4.67 -0.38 -9.96
N SER A 36 -5.99 -0.42 -10.10
CA SER A 36 -6.70 0.62 -10.85
C SER A 36 -6.40 2.00 -10.26
N THR A 37 -6.45 3.02 -11.10
CA THR A 37 -6.43 4.41 -10.64
C THR A 37 -7.62 4.68 -9.73
N PHE A 38 -7.38 5.38 -8.62
CA PHE A 38 -8.42 5.85 -7.71
C PHE A 38 -8.20 7.33 -7.38
N TYR A 39 -9.24 8.00 -6.89
CA TYR A 39 -9.18 9.41 -6.51
C TYR A 39 -9.18 9.54 -4.98
N ALA A 40 -8.22 10.30 -4.45
CA ALA A 40 -8.11 10.62 -3.03
C ALA A 40 -9.19 11.65 -2.62
N GLY A 41 -10.43 11.19 -2.48
CA GLY A 41 -11.61 12.04 -2.26
C GLY A 41 -12.40 12.34 -3.54
N ARG A 42 -13.52 13.05 -3.41
CA ARG A 42 -14.51 13.24 -4.50
C ARG A 42 -13.94 13.99 -5.71
N SER A 43 -13.09 14.98 -5.46
CA SER A 43 -12.40 15.80 -6.47
C SER A 43 -10.89 15.86 -6.20
N GLY A 44 -10.30 14.73 -5.80
CA GLY A 44 -8.92 14.68 -5.30
C GLY A 44 -7.87 14.24 -6.32
N TYR A 45 -6.69 13.94 -5.81
CA TYR A 45 -5.55 13.45 -6.59
C TYR A 45 -5.82 12.05 -7.14
N ALA A 46 -5.47 11.82 -8.41
CA ALA A 46 -5.47 10.47 -8.98
C ALA A 46 -4.20 9.73 -8.55
N MET A 47 -4.39 8.54 -7.97
CA MET A 47 -3.33 7.75 -7.37
C MET A 47 -3.45 6.28 -7.78
N TYR A 48 -2.37 5.54 -7.57
CA TYR A 48 -2.33 4.09 -7.70
C TYR A 48 -1.45 3.47 -6.62
N LEU A 49 -1.67 2.19 -6.35
CA LEU A 49 -0.76 1.36 -5.56
C LEU A 49 0.00 0.41 -6.48
N LYS A 50 1.27 0.17 -6.20
CA LYS A 50 2.10 -0.84 -6.88
C LYS A 50 2.56 -1.88 -5.87
N ILE A 51 2.57 -3.15 -6.26
CA ILE A 51 3.22 -4.21 -5.50
C ILE A 51 4.23 -4.95 -6.37
N THR A 52 5.42 -5.16 -5.83
CA THR A 52 6.48 -6.02 -6.37
C THR A 52 6.61 -7.22 -5.43
N PRO A 53 6.05 -8.40 -5.79
CA PRO A 53 6.07 -9.59 -4.94
C PRO A 53 7.47 -10.07 -4.57
N LYS A 54 8.47 -9.84 -5.44
CA LYS A 54 9.89 -10.11 -5.20
C LYS A 54 10.70 -8.89 -5.63
N TYR A 55 10.86 -7.92 -4.75
CA TYR A 55 11.64 -6.71 -5.01
C TYR A 55 13.15 -6.99 -4.96
N PHE A 56 13.58 -7.77 -3.97
CA PHE A 56 14.96 -8.25 -3.85
C PHE A 56 15.03 -9.77 -4.10
N PRO A 57 16.22 -10.33 -4.41
CA PRO A 57 16.41 -11.78 -4.61
C PRO A 57 16.00 -12.64 -3.40
N ASP A 58 15.99 -12.08 -2.19
CA ASP A 58 15.53 -12.75 -0.97
C ASP A 58 13.99 -12.91 -0.89
N GLY A 59 13.27 -12.39 -1.89
CA GLY A 59 11.82 -12.43 -2.00
C GLY A 59 11.10 -11.36 -1.17
N THR A 60 11.79 -10.31 -0.71
CA THR A 60 11.17 -9.16 -0.06
C THR A 60 10.04 -8.60 -0.92
N VAL A 61 8.85 -8.46 -0.32
CA VAL A 61 7.69 -7.82 -0.95
C VAL A 61 7.83 -6.31 -0.77
N PHE A 62 7.59 -5.55 -1.82
CA PHE A 62 7.57 -4.09 -1.77
C PHE A 62 6.23 -3.55 -2.24
N VAL A 63 5.61 -2.70 -1.42
CA VAL A 63 4.36 -1.99 -1.76
C VAL A 63 4.66 -0.51 -1.84
N ALA A 64 4.28 0.13 -2.95
CA ALA A 64 4.49 1.55 -3.18
C ALA A 64 3.18 2.25 -3.54
N VAL A 65 3.21 3.58 -3.46
CA VAL A 65 2.11 4.46 -3.86
C VAL A 65 2.67 5.55 -4.77
N GLY A 66 1.92 5.88 -5.81
CA GLY A 66 2.30 6.91 -6.79
C GLY A 66 1.12 7.77 -7.22
N LEU A 67 1.47 8.90 -7.83
CA LEU A 67 0.53 9.81 -8.49
C LEU A 67 0.48 9.51 -9.98
N THR A 68 -0.71 9.65 -10.55
CA THR A 68 -0.97 9.48 -11.97
C THR A 68 -1.88 10.60 -12.45
N ARG A 69 -1.97 10.80 -13.75
CA ARG A 69 -2.80 11.85 -14.34
C ARG A 69 -4.25 11.71 -13.90
N GLY A 70 -4.79 12.79 -13.36
CA GLY A 70 -6.16 12.89 -12.89
C GLY A 70 -6.96 13.94 -13.65
N ARG A 71 -8.29 13.78 -13.65
CA ARG A 71 -9.20 14.77 -14.25
C ARG A 71 -9.23 16.13 -13.53
N TYR A 72 -8.66 16.20 -12.33
CA TYR A 72 -8.68 17.38 -11.45
C TYR A 72 -7.33 18.07 -11.31
N ASP A 73 -6.28 17.60 -12.01
CA ASP A 73 -4.90 18.07 -11.81
C ASP A 73 -4.72 19.58 -12.01
N SER A 74 -5.57 20.22 -12.82
CA SER A 74 -5.53 21.66 -13.09
C SER A 74 -6.02 22.53 -11.93
N VAL A 75 -6.80 21.98 -10.99
CA VAL A 75 -7.39 22.71 -9.86
C VAL A 75 -6.82 22.27 -8.51
N LEU A 76 -5.93 21.28 -8.51
CA LEU A 76 -5.27 20.77 -7.30
C LEU A 76 -3.99 21.54 -7.00
N THR A 77 -3.63 21.60 -5.73
CA THR A 77 -2.35 22.16 -5.28
C THR A 77 -1.20 21.21 -5.59
N TRP A 78 -0.05 21.74 -5.98
CA TRP A 78 1.15 20.96 -6.26
C TRP A 78 2.38 21.57 -5.56
N PRO A 79 3.30 20.75 -5.03
CA PRO A 79 3.29 19.29 -4.98
C PRO A 79 2.18 18.74 -4.04
N PHE A 80 1.87 17.45 -4.15
CA PHE A 80 0.89 16.76 -3.32
C PHE A 80 1.17 17.00 -1.82
N PRO A 81 0.23 17.59 -1.06
CA PRO A 81 0.54 18.13 0.27
C PRO A 81 0.22 17.18 1.44
N TYR A 82 -0.41 16.04 1.16
CA TYR A 82 -1.01 15.21 2.22
C TYR A 82 -0.09 14.10 2.69
N LYS A 83 -0.08 13.89 4.01
CA LYS A 83 0.65 12.78 4.61
C LYS A 83 0.02 11.45 4.22
N ILE A 84 0.85 10.41 4.10
CA ILE A 84 0.40 9.09 3.66
C ILE A 84 0.98 7.96 4.50
N ARG A 85 0.24 6.84 4.58
CA ARG A 85 0.67 5.60 5.22
C ARG A 85 0.18 4.38 4.46
N LEU A 86 1.08 3.42 4.25
CA LEU A 86 0.77 2.11 3.68
C LEU A 86 0.69 1.06 4.78
N GLU A 87 -0.27 0.14 4.64
CA GLU A 87 -0.44 -1.01 5.52
C GLU A 87 -0.71 -2.28 4.69
N VAL A 88 -0.14 -3.41 5.11
CA VAL A 88 -0.54 -4.76 4.66
C VAL A 88 -1.22 -5.45 5.84
N LEU A 89 -2.48 -5.82 5.64
CA LEU A 89 -3.37 -6.15 6.74
C LEU A 89 -3.16 -7.57 7.26
N ASP A 90 -3.24 -7.70 8.58
CA ASP A 90 -3.22 -8.99 9.27
C ASP A 90 -4.63 -9.63 9.26
N HIS A 91 -4.73 -10.84 8.72
CA HIS A 91 -5.96 -11.62 8.61
C HIS A 91 -6.16 -12.63 9.75
N SER A 92 -5.40 -12.52 10.84
CA SER A 92 -5.57 -13.36 12.03
C SER A 92 -7.00 -13.30 12.58
N LEU A 93 -7.58 -14.47 12.85
CA LEU A 93 -8.96 -14.61 13.34
C LEU A 93 -9.05 -14.44 14.85
N ARG A 94 -7.96 -14.72 15.59
CA ARG A 94 -7.90 -14.59 17.06
C ARG A 94 -6.58 -13.93 17.46
N GLY A 95 -6.58 -13.28 18.62
CA GLY A 95 -5.44 -12.55 19.16
C GLY A 95 -5.29 -11.14 18.58
N PRO A 96 -4.25 -10.39 18.99
CA PRO A 96 -4.00 -9.06 18.47
C PRO A 96 -3.62 -9.13 16.98
N ARG A 97 -4.27 -8.31 16.15
CA ARG A 97 -3.90 -8.12 14.76
C ARG A 97 -2.75 -7.13 14.67
N GLU A 98 -1.72 -7.46 13.91
CA GLU A 98 -0.54 -6.63 13.72
C GLU A 98 -0.29 -6.39 12.22
N ASP A 99 -0.95 -5.38 11.67
CA ASP A 99 -0.69 -4.97 10.29
C ASP A 99 0.77 -4.59 10.12
N ARG A 100 1.36 -4.89 8.96
CA ARG A 100 2.66 -4.32 8.61
C ARG A 100 2.42 -2.91 8.10
N ARG A 101 3.04 -1.93 8.75
CA ARG A 101 2.77 -0.52 8.48
C ARG A 101 4.05 0.19 8.10
N SER A 102 3.96 1.11 7.15
CA SER A 102 5.01 2.06 6.90
C SER A 102 5.09 3.13 7.99
N ARG A 103 6.15 3.94 7.91
CA ARG A 103 6.15 5.29 8.51
C ARG A 103 5.02 6.13 7.89
N ILE A 104 4.61 7.16 8.59
CA ILE A 104 3.83 8.24 7.96
C ILE A 104 4.84 9.09 7.20
N TRP A 105 4.67 9.18 5.89
CA TRP A 105 5.50 10.05 5.06
C TRP A 105 4.80 11.38 4.85
N ASP A 106 5.61 12.44 4.81
CA ASP A 106 5.19 13.78 4.49
C ASP A 106 5.81 14.19 3.15
N PRO A 107 5.04 14.07 2.04
CA PRO A 107 5.47 14.46 0.69
C PRO A 107 6.00 15.89 0.56
N THR A 108 5.66 16.78 1.48
CA THR A 108 6.19 18.17 1.47
C THR A 108 7.65 18.25 1.89
N THR A 109 8.17 17.21 2.56
CA THR A 109 9.53 17.16 3.12
C THR A 109 10.41 16.07 2.49
N LEU A 110 9.85 15.17 1.68
CA LEU A 110 10.56 14.01 1.15
C LEU A 110 10.19 13.76 -0.32
N CYS A 111 11.23 13.56 -1.16
CA CYS A 111 11.12 13.24 -2.59
C CYS A 111 10.21 14.19 -3.37
N THR A 112 10.55 15.47 -3.41
CA THR A 112 9.59 16.51 -3.82
C THR A 112 9.26 16.49 -5.32
N GLN A 113 9.71 17.47 -6.11
CA GLN A 113 9.07 17.83 -7.38
C GLN A 113 8.82 16.67 -8.36
N ASP A 114 9.79 15.78 -8.54
CA ASP A 114 9.69 14.72 -9.55
C ASP A 114 8.73 13.57 -9.17
N PHE A 115 8.50 13.34 -7.87
CA PHE A 115 7.65 12.21 -7.41
C PHE A 115 6.26 12.69 -7.00
N TRP A 116 6.17 13.88 -6.38
CA TRP A 116 4.93 14.43 -5.84
C TRP A 116 4.41 15.66 -6.61
N GLY A 117 5.09 16.06 -7.70
CA GLY A 117 4.62 17.11 -8.59
C GLY A 117 3.46 16.67 -9.48
N ARG A 118 2.94 17.61 -10.27
CA ARG A 118 1.84 17.36 -11.21
C ARG A 118 2.28 16.36 -12.27
N PRO A 119 1.56 15.22 -12.46
CA PRO A 119 1.91 14.24 -13.47
C PRO A 119 1.99 14.83 -14.88
N ALA A 120 3.00 14.38 -15.63
CA ALA A 120 3.16 14.70 -17.04
C ALA A 120 2.07 14.01 -17.88
N GLU A 121 1.92 14.42 -19.14
CA GLU A 121 0.76 14.01 -19.95
C GLU A 121 0.65 12.50 -20.20
N VAL A 122 1.78 11.79 -20.24
CA VAL A 122 1.86 10.41 -20.76
C VAL A 122 2.31 9.40 -19.69
N ALA A 123 2.91 9.83 -18.59
CA ALA A 123 3.56 8.95 -17.62
C ALA A 123 3.04 9.14 -16.19
N ASP A 124 3.00 8.03 -15.46
CA ASP A 124 2.88 8.04 -14.00
C ASP A 124 4.13 8.70 -13.40
N ASN A 125 3.98 9.38 -12.26
CA ASN A 125 5.15 9.79 -11.50
C ASN A 125 5.88 8.54 -10.98
N PRO A 126 7.23 8.57 -10.86
CA PRO A 126 7.96 7.54 -10.15
C PRO A 126 7.48 7.43 -8.69
N GLU A 127 7.49 6.23 -8.13
CA GLU A 127 7.18 6.05 -6.71
C GLU A 127 8.42 6.31 -5.85
N CYS A 128 8.31 7.22 -4.88
CA CYS A 128 9.40 7.47 -3.93
C CYS A 128 9.31 6.58 -2.68
N VAL A 129 8.10 6.42 -2.12
CA VAL A 129 7.92 5.77 -0.82
C VAL A 129 7.28 4.40 -0.96
N GLY A 130 7.65 3.50 -0.07
CA GLY A 130 7.06 2.18 -0.02
C GLY A 130 7.37 1.40 1.26
N LEU A 131 6.64 0.32 1.42
CA LEU A 131 6.70 -0.61 2.54
C LEU A 131 7.35 -1.92 2.07
N SER A 132 8.55 -2.18 2.58
CA SER A 132 9.25 -3.46 2.41
C SER A 132 8.84 -4.44 3.50
N ILE A 133 8.46 -5.65 3.10
CA ILE A 133 8.07 -6.73 4.02
C ILE A 133 8.86 -7.99 3.65
N PRO A 134 9.68 -8.53 4.57
CA PRO A 134 10.41 -9.76 4.30
C PRO A 134 9.48 -10.92 3.98
N ARG A 135 9.84 -11.76 2.99
CA ARG A 135 9.04 -12.93 2.57
C ARG A 135 8.61 -13.82 3.73
N ARG A 136 9.52 -14.07 4.68
CA ARG A 136 9.28 -14.88 5.88
C ARG A 136 8.14 -14.34 6.75
N ILE A 137 7.95 -13.02 6.77
CA ILE A 137 6.88 -12.37 7.55
C ILE A 137 5.54 -12.57 6.84
N ILE A 138 5.49 -12.36 5.52
CA ILE A 138 4.28 -12.61 4.72
C ILE A 138 3.83 -14.07 4.86
N LEU A 139 4.78 -15.01 4.85
CA LEU A 139 4.50 -16.44 4.97
C LEU A 139 4.32 -16.92 6.41
N SER A 140 4.50 -16.05 7.42
CA SER A 140 4.36 -16.44 8.82
C SER A 140 2.93 -16.90 9.12
N LYS A 141 2.79 -18.00 9.86
CA LYS A 141 1.49 -18.48 10.32
C LYS A 141 1.06 -17.68 11.55
N SER A 142 -0.22 -17.37 11.65
CA SER A 142 -0.82 -16.89 12.90
C SER A 142 -1.07 -18.08 13.82
N LEU A 143 -0.84 -17.92 15.13
CA LEU A 143 -1.15 -18.95 16.13
C LEU A 143 -2.62 -19.39 16.05
N SER A 144 -3.51 -18.48 15.64
CA SER A 144 -4.94 -18.72 15.43
C SER A 144 -5.28 -19.52 14.16
N ILE A 145 -4.35 -19.62 13.20
CA ILE A 145 -4.49 -20.35 11.93
C ILE A 145 -3.84 -21.73 12.01
N LEU A 146 -3.07 -22.03 13.06
CA LEU A 146 -2.42 -23.34 13.25
C LEU A 146 -3.42 -24.50 13.36
N SER A 147 -4.67 -24.24 13.78
CA SER A 147 -5.73 -25.25 13.79
C SER A 147 -6.25 -25.60 12.39
N GLN A 148 -5.95 -24.79 11.37
CA GLN A 148 -6.30 -25.04 9.97
C GLN A 148 -5.09 -25.61 9.23
N ARG A 149 -4.64 -26.82 9.63
CA ARG A 149 -3.47 -27.52 9.04
C ARG A 149 -3.49 -27.64 7.51
N TYR A 150 -4.65 -27.52 6.88
CA TYR A 150 -4.86 -27.64 5.43
C TYR A 150 -5.08 -26.30 4.71
N SER A 151 -5.05 -25.17 5.45
CA SER A 151 -5.25 -23.86 4.86
C SER A 151 -3.93 -23.25 4.40
N GLY A 152 -3.87 -22.87 3.12
CA GLY A 152 -2.80 -22.05 2.54
C GLY A 152 -2.70 -20.64 3.14
N ASN A 153 -3.60 -20.27 4.06
CA ASN A 153 -3.63 -18.97 4.70
C ASN A 153 -2.42 -18.75 5.62
N THR A 154 -1.94 -17.53 5.64
CA THR A 154 -0.88 -17.05 6.51
C THR A 154 -1.40 -15.83 7.27
N ARG A 155 -0.58 -15.20 8.10
CA ARG A 155 -0.93 -13.98 8.81
C ARG A 155 -1.38 -12.86 7.86
N TYR A 156 -0.69 -12.70 6.73
CA TYR A 156 -0.94 -11.59 5.78
C TYR A 156 -1.58 -12.04 4.46
N MET A 157 -1.81 -13.34 4.28
CA MET A 157 -2.35 -13.90 3.04
C MET A 157 -3.57 -14.77 3.33
N TRP A 158 -4.70 -14.41 2.74
CA TRP A 158 -5.96 -15.14 2.87
C TRP A 158 -6.46 -15.58 1.48
N ASN A 159 -6.72 -16.87 1.32
CA ASN A 159 -7.10 -17.48 0.04
C ASN A 159 -6.17 -17.05 -1.12
N GLY A 160 -4.86 -17.14 -0.87
CA GLY A 160 -3.82 -16.72 -1.83
C GLY A 160 -3.75 -15.22 -2.11
N SER A 161 -4.53 -14.38 -1.42
CA SER A 161 -4.61 -12.94 -1.66
C SER A 161 -4.03 -12.13 -0.50
N VAL A 162 -3.52 -10.93 -0.77
CA VAL A 162 -3.12 -9.96 0.26
C VAL A 162 -4.00 -8.71 0.19
N LEU A 163 -4.25 -8.06 1.31
CA LEU A 163 -5.01 -6.82 1.38
C LEU A 163 -4.10 -5.66 1.80
N ILE A 164 -3.98 -4.68 0.91
CA ILE A 164 -3.19 -3.46 1.09
C ILE A 164 -4.15 -2.32 1.41
N LYS A 165 -3.76 -1.46 2.34
CA LYS A 165 -4.48 -0.26 2.72
C LYS A 165 -3.57 0.95 2.59
N LEU A 166 -4.08 2.00 1.96
CA LEU A 166 -3.49 3.33 1.93
C LEU A 166 -4.35 4.26 2.77
N ILE A 167 -3.72 5.04 3.63
CA ILE A 167 -4.33 6.13 4.38
C ILE A 167 -3.70 7.44 3.91
N ILE A 168 -4.54 8.42 3.60
CA ILE A 168 -4.15 9.79 3.26
C ILE A 168 -4.79 10.72 4.29
N TYR A 169 -3.99 11.51 4.98
CA TYR A 169 -4.45 12.45 6.00
C TYR A 169 -4.71 13.81 5.33
N LEU A 170 -5.99 14.14 5.14
CA LEU A 170 -6.49 15.33 4.44
C LEU A 170 -6.57 16.55 5.37
#